data_AF-A0A381WCI7-F1
#
_entry.id   AF-A0A381WCI7-F1
#
_cell.length_a   1.000
_cell.length_b   1.000
_cell.length_c   1.000
_cell.angle_alpha   90.00
_cell.angle_beta   90.00
_cell.angle_gamma   90.00
#
_symmetry.space_group_name_H-M   'P 1'
#
loop_
_entity.id
_entity.type
_entity.pdbx_description
1 polymer ?
#
loop_
_entity_poly.entity_id
_entity_poly.type
_entity_poly.pdbx_seq_one_letter_code
_entity_poly.pdbx_strand_id
1 'polypeptide(L)'
;KFRDYNDKVYELFWRRELDIEDPLVIKSILAETNVDVAGFNAFAAEEGPVLHKKIRTEAEEQGIFGVPTYVLNNEIFWGREHLPLIRLRLSEMGLSRPDTDAPIDTTHAWRPLGPGW
;
A
#
# COMPACT_ATOMS: atom_id res chain seq x y z
N LYS A 1 9.95 10.55 4.72
CA LYS A 1 8.96 10.58 5.84
C LYS A 1 7.89 9.50 5.66
N PHE A 2 6.95 9.60 4.70
CA PHE A 2 5.92 8.54 4.53
C PHE A 2 6.51 7.16 4.22
N ARG A 3 7.42 7.06 3.25
CA ARG A 3 8.07 5.78 2.89
C ARG A 3 8.80 5.17 4.08
N ASP A 4 9.66 5.95 4.74
CA ASP A 4 10.43 5.50 5.91
C ASP A 4 9.52 5.01 7.06
N TYR A 5 8.44 5.75 7.36
CA TYR A 5 7.42 5.33 8.33
C TYR A 5 6.74 4.02 7.90
N ASN A 6 6.26 3.96 6.66
CA ASN A 6 5.53 2.82 6.14
C ASN A 6 6.40 1.57 6.13
N ASP A 7 7.62 1.65 5.62
CA ASP A 7 8.55 0.52 5.54
C ASP A 7 8.85 -0.04 6.94
N LYS A 8 9.09 0.84 7.92
CA LYS A 8 9.36 0.46 9.30
C LYS A 8 8.16 -0.17 10.01
N VAL A 9 6.97 0.43 9.88
CA VAL A 9 5.74 -0.15 10.46
C VAL A 9 5.44 -1.51 9.83
N TYR A 10 5.52 -1.63 8.51
CA TYR A 10 5.29 -2.91 7.82
C TYR A 10 6.28 -3.98 8.29
N GLU A 11 7.57 -3.68 8.35
CA GLU A 11 8.59 -4.63 8.79
C GLU A 11 8.29 -5.14 10.21
N LEU A 12 8.12 -4.23 11.17
CA LEU A 12 7.94 -4.60 12.58
C LEU A 12 6.59 -5.29 12.83
N PHE A 13 5.52 -4.83 12.19
CA PHE A 13 4.20 -5.45 12.31
C PHE A 13 4.21 -6.90 11.82
N TRP A 14 4.78 -7.16 10.64
CA TRP A 14 4.84 -8.52 10.08
C TRP A 14 5.81 -9.44 10.83
N ARG A 15 6.81 -8.89 11.51
CA ARG A 15 7.67 -9.62 12.44
C ARG A 15 7.05 -9.86 13.82
N ARG A 16 5.86 -9.30 14.10
CA ARG A 16 5.20 -9.30 15.41
C ARG A 16 6.02 -8.59 16.50
N GLU A 17 6.75 -7.55 16.12
CA GLU A 17 7.62 -6.74 17.00
C GLU A 17 7.02 -5.36 17.31
N LEU A 18 5.82 -5.08 16.81
CA LEU A 18 5.11 -3.82 16.98
C LEU A 18 3.62 -4.06 17.20
N ASP A 19 3.08 -3.43 18.24
CA ASP A 19 1.65 -3.27 18.42
C ASP A 19 1.18 -2.05 17.61
N ILE A 20 0.48 -2.30 16.52
CA ILE A 20 0.00 -1.25 15.62
C ILE A 20 -1.24 -0.52 16.17
N GLU A 21 -1.91 -1.11 17.16
CA GLU A 21 -3.11 -0.53 17.78
C GLU A 21 -2.77 0.47 18.88
N ASP A 22 -1.53 0.48 19.39
CA ASP A 22 -1.06 1.43 20.40
C ASP A 22 -0.59 2.76 19.77
N PRO A 23 -1.30 3.88 19.99
CA PRO A 23 -0.90 5.19 19.45
C PRO A 23 0.47 5.68 19.96
N LEU A 24 0.92 5.25 21.15
CA LEU A 24 2.23 5.60 21.66
C LEU A 24 3.35 4.92 20.87
N VAL A 25 3.14 3.66 20.48
CA VAL A 25 4.07 2.92 19.62
C VAL A 25 4.16 3.59 18.24
N ILE A 26 3.02 3.89 17.61
CA ILE A 26 3.00 4.61 16.33
C ILE A 26 3.70 5.97 16.41
N LYS A 27 3.47 6.72 17.49
CA LYS A 27 4.14 8.00 17.72
C LYS A 27 5.66 7.86 17.85
N SER A 28 6.16 6.80 18.49
CA SER A 28 7.60 6.52 18.56
C SER A 28 8.19 6.30 17.16
N ILE A 29 7.53 5.46 16.34
CA ILE A 29 8.01 5.20 14.97
C ILE A 29 8.00 6.45 14.10
N LEU A 30 6.99 7.33 14.25
CA LEU A 30 6.94 8.62 13.57
C LEU A 30 8.14 9.51 13.97
N ALA A 31 8.45 9.60 15.26
CA ALA A 31 9.60 10.37 15.75
C ALA A 31 10.93 9.81 15.22
N GLU A 32 11.09 8.49 15.23
CA GLU A 32 12.27 7.78 14.70
C GLU A 32 12.45 7.96 13.19
N THR A 33 11.39 8.29 12.47
CA THR A 33 11.40 8.56 11.01
C THR A 33 11.41 10.06 10.67
N ASN A 34 11.85 10.88 11.62
CA ASN A 34 12.00 12.34 11.52
C ASN A 34 10.70 13.08 11.19
N VAL A 35 9.55 12.53 11.61
CA VAL A 35 8.26 13.23 11.58
C VAL A 35 8.13 14.06 12.86
N ASP A 36 7.67 15.31 12.74
CA ASP A 36 7.31 16.10 13.91
C ASP A 36 6.01 15.53 14.49
N VAL A 37 6.09 15.05 15.72
CA VAL A 37 4.96 14.43 16.44
C VAL A 37 4.25 15.41 17.36
N ALA A 38 4.64 16.69 17.34
CA ALA A 38 3.88 17.75 17.97
C ALA A 38 2.44 17.75 17.40
N GLY A 39 1.44 17.71 18.29
CA GLY A 39 0.04 17.67 17.89
C GLY A 39 -0.48 16.30 17.42
N PHE A 40 0.36 15.26 17.29
CA PHE A 40 -0.10 13.93 16.83
C PHE A 40 -1.27 13.39 17.65
N ASN A 41 -1.22 13.51 18.99
CA ASN A 41 -2.29 13.00 19.85
C ASN A 41 -3.61 13.75 19.63
N ALA A 42 -3.56 15.07 19.43
CA ALA A 42 -4.75 15.88 19.16
C ALA A 42 -5.32 15.52 17.78
N PHE A 43 -4.46 15.42 16.77
CA PHE A 43 -4.83 14.96 15.44
C PHE A 43 -5.50 13.57 15.48
N ALA A 44 -4.89 12.60 16.16
CA ALA A 44 -5.40 11.23 16.26
C ALA A 44 -6.74 11.14 16.99
N ALA A 45 -7.02 12.05 17.92
CA ALA A 45 -8.28 12.11 18.66
C ALA A 45 -9.40 12.84 17.90
N GLU A 46 -9.05 13.80 17.03
CA GLU A 46 -10.02 14.73 16.42
C GLU A 46 -10.04 14.59 14.89
N GLU A 47 -9.14 15.30 14.19
CA GLU A 47 -9.17 15.43 12.72
C GLU A 47 -8.90 14.10 12.00
N GLY A 48 -7.99 13.27 12.53
CA GLY A 48 -7.53 12.02 11.92
C GLY A 48 -8.67 11.04 11.61
N PRO A 49 -9.52 10.66 12.58
CA PRO A 49 -10.68 9.80 12.33
C PRO A 49 -11.66 10.35 11.29
N VAL A 50 -11.85 11.68 11.23
CA VAL A 50 -12.73 12.32 10.25
C VAL A 50 -12.15 12.19 8.84
N LEU A 51 -10.87 12.50 8.66
CA LEU A 51 -10.16 12.34 7.39
C LEU A 51 -10.13 10.87 6.95
N HIS A 52 -9.83 9.95 7.86
CA HIS A 52 -9.83 8.52 7.58
C HIS A 52 -11.21 8.03 7.12
N LYS A 53 -12.28 8.43 7.81
CA LYS A 53 -13.66 8.07 7.40
C LYS A 53 -13.97 8.61 6.01
N LYS A 54 -13.61 9.86 5.71
CA LYS A 54 -13.82 10.48 4.40
C LYS A 54 -13.10 9.70 3.30
N ILE A 55 -11.80 9.44 3.45
CA ILE A 55 -10.99 8.70 2.47
C ILE A 55 -11.55 7.29 2.24
N ARG A 56 -11.94 6.60 3.33
CA ARG A 56 -12.54 5.26 3.23
C ARG A 56 -13.86 5.30 2.47
N THR A 57 -14.75 6.24 2.78
CA THR A 57 -16.06 6.37 2.09
C THR A 57 -15.87 6.72 0.62
N GLU A 58 -14.96 7.64 0.28
CA GLU A 58 -14.66 7.98 -1.12
C GLU A 58 -14.11 6.77 -1.91
N ALA A 59 -13.32 5.90 -1.27
CA ALA A 59 -12.84 4.66 -1.87
C ALA A 59 -13.98 3.64 -2.05
N GLU A 60 -14.83 3.46 -1.04
CA GLU A 60 -16.01 2.57 -1.09
C GLU A 60 -16.99 3.00 -2.20
N GLU A 61 -17.24 4.30 -2.35
CA GLU A 61 -18.07 4.87 -3.43
C GLU A 61 -17.49 4.62 -4.83
N GLN A 62 -16.16 4.46 -4.93
CA GLN A 62 -15.48 4.06 -6.16
C GLN A 62 -15.48 2.54 -6.38
N GLY A 63 -16.10 1.75 -5.50
CA GLY A 63 -16.14 0.29 -5.60
C GLY A 63 -14.92 -0.42 -5.00
N ILE A 64 -14.10 0.26 -4.21
CA ILE A 64 -12.97 -0.34 -3.48
C ILE A 64 -13.50 -0.97 -2.19
N PHE A 65 -13.34 -2.28 -2.01
CA PHE A 65 -13.86 -3.02 -0.86
C PHE A 65 -12.81 -3.83 -0.09
N GLY A 66 -11.56 -3.88 -0.58
CA GLY A 66 -10.52 -4.71 0.02
C GLY A 66 -9.11 -4.26 -0.34
N VAL A 67 -8.10 -4.93 0.24
CA VAL A 67 -6.68 -4.62 0.01
C VAL A 67 -5.87 -5.89 -0.35
N PRO A 68 -4.81 -5.77 -1.16
CA PRO A 68 -4.47 -4.57 -1.95
C PRO A 68 -5.46 -4.40 -3.12
N THR A 69 -5.83 -3.15 -3.40
CA THR A 69 -6.57 -2.75 -4.60
C THR A 69 -5.74 -1.73 -5.36
N TYR A 70 -5.67 -1.88 -6.68
CA TYR A 70 -5.01 -0.95 -7.60
C TYR A 70 -6.05 -0.36 -8.54
N VAL A 71 -5.93 0.92 -8.87
CA VAL A 71 -6.78 1.60 -9.85
C VAL A 71 -5.90 2.13 -10.98
N LEU A 72 -6.19 1.74 -12.21
CA LEU A 72 -5.50 2.22 -13.41
C LEU A 72 -6.56 2.67 -14.43
N ASN A 73 -6.60 3.96 -14.77
CA ASN A 73 -7.60 4.55 -15.69
C ASN A 73 -9.06 4.15 -15.34
N ASN A 74 -9.42 4.23 -14.06
CA ASN A 74 -10.74 3.84 -13.53
C ASN A 74 -11.05 2.33 -13.60
N GLU A 75 -10.11 1.48 -14.03
CA GLU A 75 -10.22 0.03 -13.92
C GLU A 75 -9.67 -0.43 -12.55
N ILE A 76 -10.45 -1.24 -11.84
CA ILE A 76 -10.13 -1.75 -10.51
C ILE A 76 -9.51 -3.15 -10.63
N PHE A 77 -8.37 -3.35 -9.97
CA PHE A 77 -7.70 -4.63 -9.84
C PHE A 77 -7.56 -4.97 -8.35
N TRP A 78 -8.31 -5.96 -7.88
CA TRP A 78 -8.29 -6.38 -6.48
C TRP A 78 -7.44 -7.65 -6.31
N GLY A 79 -6.37 -7.56 -5.53
CA GLY A 79 -5.43 -8.65 -5.31
C GLY A 79 -4.09 -8.46 -6.03
N ARG A 80 -3.03 -9.04 -5.45
CA ARG A 80 -1.65 -8.90 -5.99
C ARG A 80 -1.44 -9.67 -7.29
N GLU A 81 -2.26 -10.65 -7.55
CA GLU A 81 -2.25 -11.49 -8.74
C GLU A 81 -2.32 -10.64 -10.00
N HIS A 82 -3.00 -9.49 -9.97
CA HIS A 82 -3.13 -8.60 -11.12
C HIS A 82 -1.88 -7.76 -11.46
N LEU A 83 -0.82 -7.79 -10.65
CA LEU A 83 0.38 -6.98 -10.90
C LEU A 83 1.04 -7.22 -12.29
N PRO A 84 1.12 -8.44 -12.84
CA PRO A 84 1.61 -8.67 -14.19
C PRO A 84 0.73 -8.01 -15.26
N LEU A 85 -0.60 -8.08 -15.11
CA LEU A 85 -1.54 -7.43 -16.02
C LEU A 85 -1.42 -5.90 -15.95
N ILE A 86 -1.33 -5.34 -14.75
CA ILE A 86 -1.10 -3.90 -14.55
C ILE A 86 0.21 -3.47 -15.24
N ARG A 87 1.27 -4.27 -15.11
CA ARG A 87 2.55 -3.99 -15.77
C ARG A 87 2.45 -4.03 -17.30
N LEU A 88 1.72 -5.00 -17.85
CA LEU A 88 1.44 -5.06 -19.30
C LEU A 88 0.70 -3.79 -19.76
N ARG A 89 -0.37 -3.39 -19.08
CA ARG A 89 -1.13 -2.18 -19.41
C ARG A 89 -0.27 -0.92 -19.37
N LEU A 90 0.57 -0.76 -18.34
CA LEU A 90 1.51 0.36 -18.26
C LEU A 90 2.50 0.37 -19.44
N SER A 91 2.94 -0.81 -19.90
CA SER A 91 3.80 -0.92 -21.07
C SER A 91 3.10 -0.54 -22.37
N GLU A 92 1.88 -1.01 -22.57
CA GLU A 92 1.04 -0.65 -23.72
C GLU A 92 0.76 0.87 -23.76
N MET A 93 0.68 1.51 -22.59
CA MET A 93 0.54 2.96 -22.43
C MET A 93 1.86 3.74 -22.59
N GLY A 94 3.01 3.08 -22.75
CA GLY A 94 4.32 3.73 -22.79
C GLY A 94 4.75 4.34 -21.44
N LEU A 95 4.17 3.86 -20.32
CA LEU A 95 4.45 4.31 -18.95
C LEU A 95 5.35 3.34 -18.17
N SER A 96 5.89 2.31 -18.83
CA SER A 96 6.89 1.44 -18.23
C SER A 96 8.11 2.24 -17.78
N ARG A 97 8.74 1.80 -16.69
CA ARG A 97 10.06 2.33 -16.32
C ARG A 97 11.04 2.08 -17.48
N PRO A 98 12.00 2.99 -17.72
CA PRO A 98 13.07 2.75 -18.67
C PRO A 98 13.76 1.41 -18.40
N ASP A 99 14.16 0.72 -19.47
CA ASP A 99 14.89 -0.55 -19.43
C ASP A 99 14.15 -1.71 -18.73
N THR A 100 12.82 -1.61 -18.59
CA THR A 100 11.98 -2.68 -18.03
C THR A 100 11.08 -3.26 -19.12
N ASP A 101 11.40 -4.46 -19.61
CA ASP A 101 10.45 -5.24 -20.39
C ASP A 101 9.31 -5.68 -19.48
N ALA A 102 8.06 -5.41 -19.87
CA ALA A 102 6.91 -5.99 -19.19
C ALA A 102 6.84 -7.48 -19.58
N PRO A 103 7.12 -8.43 -18.66
CA PRO A 103 6.92 -9.83 -18.98
C PRO A 103 5.45 -10.03 -19.33
N ILE A 104 5.20 -10.60 -20.51
CA ILE A 104 3.88 -11.10 -20.89
C ILE A 104 3.67 -12.40 -20.11
N ASP A 105 3.35 -12.28 -18.83
CA ASP A 105 2.86 -13.40 -18.03
C ASP A 105 1.46 -13.07 -17.52
N THR A 106 0.47 -13.41 -18.34
CA THR A 106 -0.95 -13.28 -18.00
C THR A 106 -1.46 -14.47 -17.18
N THR A 107 -0.60 -15.45 -16.89
CA THR A 107 -1.01 -16.67 -16.19
C THR A 107 -0.65 -16.62 -14.70
N HIS A 108 -1.67 -16.59 -13.84
CA HIS A 108 -1.52 -16.95 -12.40
C HIS A 108 -1.28 -18.46 -12.20
N ALA A 109 -0.96 -19.20 -13.27
CA ALA A 109 -0.73 -20.62 -13.20
C ALA A 109 0.56 -20.85 -12.42
N TRP A 110 0.42 -21.48 -11.25
CA TRP A 110 1.54 -22.05 -10.51
C TRP A 110 2.44 -22.83 -11.48
N ARG A 111 3.72 -22.46 -11.56
CA ARG A 111 4.73 -23.20 -12.33
C ARG A 111 5.51 -24.09 -11.38
N PRO A 112 5.54 -25.42 -11.61
CA PRO A 112 6.31 -26.34 -10.77
C PRO A 112 7.82 -26.07 -10.72
N LEU A 113 8.35 -25.25 -11.64
CA LEU A 113 9.79 -25.05 -11.87
C LEU A 113 10.22 -23.57 -11.96
N GLY A 114 9.38 -22.61 -11.55
CA GLY A 114 9.83 -21.23 -11.38
C GLY A 114 10.81 -21.11 -10.20
N PRO A 115 11.66 -20.06 -10.11
CA PRO A 115 12.42 -19.80 -8.89
C PRO A 115 11.42 -19.56 -7.76
N GLY A 116 11.14 -20.64 -7.03
CA GLY A 116 10.27 -20.66 -5.88
C GLY A 116 10.88 -19.83 -4.77
N TRP A 117 10.00 -19.26 -3.96
CA TRP A 117 10.30 -18.96 -2.58
C TRP A 117 10.72 -20.25 -1.84
#